data_AF-A0A0F9TI44-F1
#
_entry.id   AF-A0A0F9TI44-F1
#
_cell.length_a   1.000
_cell.length_b   1.000
_cell.length_c   1.000
_cell.angle_alpha   90.00
_cell.angle_beta   90.00
_cell.angle_gamma   90.00
#
_symmetry.space_group_name_H-M   'P 1'
#
loop_
_entity.id
_entity.type
_entity.pdbx_description
1 polymer ?
#
loop_
_entity_poly.entity_id
_entity_poly.type
_entity_poly.pdbx_seq_one_letter_code
_entity_poly.pdbx_strand_id
1 'polypeptide(L)'
;MKVLQDIWILDKSGIVIFHRVFDKTVSPQLFGAMMSALNMFAEQLTEVGLTNFELNNKRFTIIKRSELLFIANSSNKINQKKVNKELGKVSKKFIKLYSDKIKGFKGEIGAFAEFKEIIGDGLADKTDEFWKGSLE
;
A
#
# COMPACT_ATOMS: atom_id res chain seq x y z
N MET A 1 8.33 16.40 -3.42
CA MET A 1 8.37 15.15 -4.21
C MET A 1 7.71 14.04 -3.42
N LYS A 2 6.49 13.72 -3.81
CA LYS A 2 5.67 12.72 -3.16
C LYS A 2 6.16 11.31 -3.55
N VAL A 3 6.34 10.44 -2.56
CA VAL A 3 7.15 9.19 -2.68
C VAL A 3 6.32 7.97 -3.02
N LEU A 4 5.16 7.84 -2.36
CA LEU A 4 4.22 6.74 -2.55
C LEU A 4 3.15 7.17 -3.55
N GLN A 5 2.85 6.31 -4.51
CA GLN A 5 1.81 6.57 -5.52
C GLN A 5 0.48 5.97 -5.04
N ASP A 6 0.36 4.66 -5.09
CA ASP A 6 -0.79 3.88 -4.63
C ASP A 6 -0.47 3.19 -3.30
N ILE A 7 -1.51 3.00 -2.48
CA ILE A 7 -1.43 2.29 -1.20
C ILE A 7 -2.57 1.28 -1.09
N TRP A 8 -2.25 0.11 -0.56
CA TRP A 8 -3.20 -0.90 -0.11
C TRP A 8 -2.84 -1.34 1.31
N ILE A 9 -3.86 -1.61 2.11
CA ILE A 9 -3.72 -2.26 3.41
C ILE A 9 -4.62 -3.48 3.36
N LEU A 10 -4.00 -4.64 3.56
CA LEU A 10 -4.67 -5.93 3.55
C LEU A 10 -4.65 -6.50 4.96
N ASP A 11 -5.69 -7.23 5.33
CA ASP A 11 -5.59 -8.15 6.44
C ASP A 11 -4.82 -9.43 6.06
N LYS A 12 -4.57 -10.30 7.03
CA LYS A 12 -3.88 -11.58 6.82
C LYS A 12 -4.58 -12.52 5.83
N SER A 13 -5.87 -12.32 5.55
CA SER A 13 -6.63 -13.13 4.61
C SER A 13 -6.60 -12.58 3.18
N GLY A 14 -6.06 -11.36 2.99
CA GLY A 14 -6.04 -10.66 1.71
C GLY A 14 -7.23 -9.77 1.45
N ILE A 15 -8.11 -9.60 2.44
CA ILE A 15 -9.19 -8.63 2.34
C ILE A 15 -8.58 -7.24 2.38
N VAL A 16 -8.92 -6.43 1.38
CA VAL A 16 -8.48 -5.03 1.31
C VAL A 16 -9.31 -4.21 2.27
N ILE A 17 -8.70 -3.78 3.36
CA ILE A 17 -9.35 -2.95 4.38
C ILE A 17 -9.25 -1.46 4.02
N PHE A 18 -8.20 -1.07 3.31
CA PHE A 18 -8.02 0.29 2.82
C PHE A 18 -7.26 0.26 1.50
N HIS A 19 -7.62 1.16 0.60
CA HIS A 19 -6.81 1.45 -0.57
C HIS A 19 -6.94 2.90 -0.99
N ARG A 20 -5.86 3.44 -1.56
CA ARG A 20 -5.81 4.73 -2.22
C ARG A 20 -5.06 4.52 -3.52
N VAL A 21 -5.82 4.36 -4.60
CA VAL A 21 -5.29 4.10 -5.94
C VAL A 21 -5.62 5.25 -6.88
N PHE A 22 -4.66 5.64 -7.71
CA PHE A 22 -4.85 6.69 -8.71
C PHE A 22 -5.45 6.17 -10.00
N ASP A 23 -4.90 5.04 -10.46
CA ASP A 23 -5.35 4.32 -11.62
C ASP A 23 -6.21 3.14 -11.16
N LYS A 24 -7.41 3.03 -11.73
CA LYS A 24 -8.42 2.04 -11.36
C LYS A 24 -8.44 0.84 -12.30
N THR A 25 -7.37 0.62 -13.06
CA THR A 25 -7.24 -0.50 -14.00
C THR A 25 -7.41 -1.87 -13.34
N VAL A 26 -7.05 -2.02 -12.06
CA VAL A 26 -7.21 -3.26 -11.29
C VAL A 26 -8.13 -3.02 -10.09
N SER A 27 -9.11 -3.89 -9.89
CA SER A 27 -9.98 -3.81 -8.70
C SER A 27 -9.15 -4.06 -7.43
N PRO A 28 -9.39 -3.32 -6.33
CA PRO A 28 -8.64 -3.50 -5.10
C PRO A 28 -8.67 -4.94 -4.59
N GLN A 29 -9.83 -5.60 -4.69
CA GLN A 29 -10.04 -6.98 -4.24
C GLN A 29 -9.21 -7.99 -5.05
N LEU A 30 -9.13 -7.82 -6.38
CA LEU A 30 -8.28 -8.67 -7.22
C LEU A 30 -6.80 -8.51 -6.86
N PHE A 31 -6.37 -7.26 -6.64
CA PHE A 31 -5.01 -6.97 -6.18
C PHE A 31 -4.73 -7.60 -4.81
N GLY A 32 -5.66 -7.46 -3.86
CA GLY A 32 -5.54 -8.04 -2.51
C GLY A 32 -5.41 -9.55 -2.51
N ALA A 33 -6.26 -10.24 -3.26
CA ALA A 33 -6.21 -11.70 -3.39
C ALA A 33 -4.87 -12.18 -4.00
N MET A 34 -4.41 -11.54 -5.07
CA MET A 34 -3.11 -11.84 -5.69
C MET A 34 -1.96 -11.61 -4.71
N MET A 35 -1.94 -10.46 -4.02
CA MET A 35 -0.86 -10.12 -3.10
C MET A 35 -0.78 -11.06 -1.91
N SER A 36 -1.91 -11.52 -1.39
CA SER A 36 -1.91 -12.54 -0.34
C SER A 36 -1.39 -13.87 -0.82
N ALA A 37 -1.80 -14.34 -2.00
CA ALA A 37 -1.26 -15.58 -2.57
C ALA A 37 0.26 -15.50 -2.79
N LEU A 38 0.75 -14.38 -3.34
CA LEU A 38 2.18 -14.13 -3.53
C LEU A 38 2.94 -14.08 -2.20
N ASN A 39 2.40 -13.40 -1.20
CA ASN A 39 3.05 -13.33 0.12
C ASN A 39 3.07 -14.69 0.80
N MET A 40 1.96 -15.45 0.76
CA MET A 40 1.89 -16.81 1.29
C MET A 40 2.92 -17.72 0.62
N PHE A 41 3.07 -17.63 -0.71
CA PHE A 41 4.11 -18.36 -1.42
C PHE A 41 5.53 -17.95 -0.99
N ALA A 42 5.79 -16.64 -0.86
CA ALA A 42 7.10 -16.14 -0.41
C ALA A 42 7.43 -16.54 1.03
N GLU A 43 6.42 -16.65 1.90
CA GLU A 43 6.56 -17.16 3.29
C GLU A 43 6.93 -18.66 3.32
N GLN A 44 6.65 -19.43 2.26
CA GLN A 44 7.16 -20.82 2.15
C GLN A 44 8.64 -20.87 1.77
N LEU A 45 9.15 -19.82 1.11
CA LEU A 45 10.54 -19.75 0.64
C LEU A 45 11.46 -19.04 1.64
N THR A 46 10.89 -18.17 2.48
CA THR A 46 11.62 -17.30 3.40
C THR A 46 10.82 -17.08 4.67
N GLU A 47 11.47 -16.91 5.82
CA GLU A 47 10.78 -16.65 7.09
C GLU A 47 10.04 -15.29 7.13
N VAL A 48 10.43 -14.34 6.27
CA VAL A 48 9.95 -12.96 6.30
C VAL A 48 8.81 -12.71 5.30
N GLY A 49 8.72 -13.51 4.23
CA GLY A 49 7.77 -13.30 3.14
C GLY A 49 8.22 -12.24 2.13
N LEU A 50 7.28 -11.71 1.35
CA LEU A 50 7.57 -10.78 0.27
C LEU A 50 7.80 -9.37 0.85
N THR A 51 8.98 -8.80 0.63
CA THR A 51 9.27 -7.42 1.07
C THR A 51 9.13 -6.42 -0.06
N ASN A 52 9.49 -6.80 -1.28
CA ASN A 52 9.38 -5.96 -2.47
C ASN A 52 9.27 -6.82 -3.73
N PHE A 53 8.63 -6.28 -4.77
CA PHE A 53 8.70 -6.81 -6.13
C PHE A 53 8.63 -5.67 -7.14
N GLU A 54 9.09 -5.90 -8.36
CA GLU A 54 9.10 -4.90 -9.43
C GLU A 54 8.28 -5.35 -10.62
N LEU A 55 7.57 -4.41 -11.23
CA LEU A 55 6.88 -4.58 -12.50
C LEU A 55 7.13 -3.33 -13.34
N ASN A 56 7.83 -3.50 -14.47
CA ASN A 56 8.26 -2.40 -15.35
C ASN A 56 9.02 -1.30 -14.57
N ASN A 57 8.49 -0.07 -14.58
CA ASN A 57 9.07 1.09 -13.90
C ASN A 57 8.51 1.31 -12.48
N LYS A 58 7.75 0.35 -11.94
CA LYS A 58 7.15 0.41 -10.61
C LYS A 58 7.78 -0.62 -9.67
N ARG A 59 8.12 -0.19 -8.48
CA ARG A 59 8.46 -1.05 -7.34
C ARG A 59 7.31 -1.03 -6.36
N PHE A 60 6.86 -2.22 -5.98
CA PHE A 60 5.92 -2.43 -4.88
C PHE A 60 6.73 -2.79 -3.64
N THR A 61 6.44 -2.11 -2.54
CA THR A 61 7.08 -2.29 -1.24
C THR A 61 6.03 -2.73 -0.23
N ILE A 62 6.39 -3.71 0.58
CA ILE A 62 5.50 -4.39 1.52
C ILE A 62 6.10 -4.29 2.93
N ILE A 63 5.29 -3.90 3.90
CA ILE A 63 5.62 -3.92 5.33
C ILE A 63 4.53 -4.70 6.05
N LYS A 64 4.92 -5.77 6.74
CA LYS A 64 4.03 -6.50 7.67
C LYS A 64 4.05 -5.82 9.04
N ARG A 65 2.88 -5.51 9.59
CA ARG A 65 2.73 -4.91 10.93
C ARG A 65 1.36 -5.25 11.52
N SER A 66 1.33 -5.79 12.73
CA SER A 66 0.09 -6.10 13.46
C SER A 66 -0.87 -6.98 12.64
N GLU A 67 -0.37 -8.06 12.04
CA GLU A 67 -1.13 -8.97 11.16
C GLU A 67 -1.72 -8.34 9.88
N LEU A 68 -1.29 -7.12 9.55
CA LEU A 68 -1.66 -6.43 8.31
C LEU A 68 -0.47 -6.36 7.35
N LEU A 69 -0.78 -6.39 6.05
CA LEU A 69 0.17 -6.10 4.98
C LEU A 69 -0.08 -4.68 4.48
N PHE A 70 0.92 -3.81 4.66
CA PHE A 70 0.93 -2.46 4.10
C PHE A 70 1.72 -2.50 2.81
N ILE A 71 1.06 -2.17 1.70
CA ILE A 71 1.63 -2.27 0.37
C ILE A 71 1.55 -0.89 -0.27
N ALA A 72 2.64 -0.44 -0.88
CA ALA A 72 2.63 0.76 -1.70
C ALA A 72 3.47 0.58 -2.96
N ASN A 73 3.09 1.26 -4.03
CA ASN A 73 3.96 1.35 -5.21
C ASN A 73 4.64 2.73 -5.30
N SER A 74 5.74 2.75 -6.03
CA SER A 74 6.53 3.94 -6.35
C SER A 74 7.30 3.71 -7.63
N SER A 75 7.83 4.77 -8.24
CA SER A 75 8.83 4.62 -9.31
C SER A 75 10.05 3.86 -8.78
N ASN A 76 10.53 2.88 -9.55
CA ASN A 76 11.75 2.12 -9.22
C ASN A 76 13.04 2.98 -9.20
N LYS A 77 12.97 4.23 -9.68
CA LYS A 77 14.04 5.23 -9.59
C LYS A 77 14.15 5.87 -8.19
N ILE A 78 13.14 5.73 -7.33
CA ILE A 78 13.12 6.34 -6.00
C ILE A 78 13.92 5.46 -5.02
N ASN A 79 14.72 6.10 -4.16
CA ASN A 79 15.49 5.40 -3.14
C ASN A 79 14.58 4.60 -2.18
N GLN A 80 14.84 3.31 -2.06
CA GLN A 80 14.04 2.38 -1.26
C GLN A 80 13.97 2.70 0.23
N LYS A 81 15.06 3.22 0.82
CA LYS A 81 15.05 3.64 2.23
C LYS A 81 14.04 4.77 2.44
N LYS A 82 13.86 5.65 1.45
CA LYS A 82 12.86 6.71 1.48
C LYS A 82 11.44 6.14 1.39
N VAL A 83 11.21 5.19 0.48
CA VAL A 83 9.92 4.48 0.35
C VAL A 83 9.55 3.77 1.65
N ASN A 84 10.47 2.97 2.21
CA ASN A 84 10.29 2.29 3.49
C ASN A 84 9.99 3.26 4.64
N LYS A 85 10.67 4.42 4.68
CA LYS A 85 10.43 5.44 5.70
C LYS A 85 9.02 6.00 5.62
N GLU A 86 8.56 6.36 4.42
CA GLU A 86 7.21 6.93 4.24
C GLU A 86 6.12 5.88 4.47
N LEU A 87 6.25 4.66 3.94
CA LEU A 87 5.30 3.58 4.20
C LEU A 87 5.31 3.17 5.68
N GLY A 88 6.47 3.25 6.34
CA GLY A 88 6.62 3.07 7.77
C GLY A 88 5.84 4.12 8.60
N LYS A 89 5.80 5.38 8.15
CA LYS A 89 4.97 6.41 8.79
C LYS A 89 3.48 6.14 8.59
N VAL A 90 3.07 5.80 7.37
CA VAL A 90 1.67 5.47 7.05
C VAL A 90 1.19 4.29 7.91
N SER A 91 1.96 3.19 7.94
CA SER A 91 1.58 2.01 8.72
C SER A 91 1.46 2.31 10.22
N LYS A 92 2.42 3.03 10.81
CA LYS A 92 2.35 3.45 12.21
C LYS A 92 1.13 4.32 12.49
N LYS A 93 0.82 5.27 11.59
CA LYS A 93 -0.33 6.17 11.73
C LYS A 93 -1.65 5.40 11.67
N PHE A 94 -1.79 4.47 10.72
CA PHE A 94 -2.97 3.62 10.58
C PHE A 94 -3.23 2.78 11.84
N ILE A 95 -2.20 2.05 12.30
CA ILE A 95 -2.32 1.22 13.51
C ILE A 95 -2.67 2.08 14.73
N LYS A 96 -2.05 3.26 14.89
CA LYS A 96 -2.35 4.16 16.01
C LYS A 96 -3.82 4.63 16.03
N LEU A 97 -4.41 4.87 14.85
CA LEU A 97 -5.78 5.39 14.76
C LEU A 97 -6.85 4.30 14.83
N TYR A 98 -6.52 3.09 14.40
CA TYR A 98 -7.52 2.06 14.11
C TYR A 98 -7.28 0.71 14.78
N SER A 99 -6.27 0.57 15.66
CA SER A 99 -5.94 -0.70 16.33
C SER A 99 -7.15 -1.40 16.95
N ASP A 100 -8.05 -0.65 17.58
CA ASP A 100 -9.22 -1.22 18.23
C ASP A 100 -10.33 -1.57 17.23
N LYS A 101 -10.53 -0.73 16.20
CA LYS A 101 -11.48 -1.01 15.11
C LYS A 101 -11.08 -2.25 14.30
N ILE A 102 -9.77 -2.49 14.10
CA ILE A 102 -9.26 -3.65 13.36
C ILE A 102 -9.63 -4.96 14.06
N LYS A 103 -9.59 -5.02 15.40
CA LYS A 103 -9.92 -6.25 16.15
C LYS A 103 -11.37 -6.72 15.93
N GLY A 104 -12.28 -5.77 15.70
CA GLY A 104 -13.69 -6.04 15.44
C GLY A 104 -14.08 -6.02 13.97
N PHE A 105 -13.13 -5.79 13.06
CA PHE A 105 -13.44 -5.57 11.65
C PHE A 105 -13.96 -6.85 10.98
N LYS A 106 -15.16 -6.77 10.41
CA LYS A 106 -15.83 -7.90 9.72
C LYS A 106 -16.05 -7.66 8.23
N GLY A 107 -15.21 -6.85 7.60
CA GLY A 107 -15.32 -6.56 6.16
C GLY A 107 -16.26 -5.39 5.82
N GLU A 108 -16.54 -4.51 6.78
CA GLU A 108 -17.36 -3.31 6.58
C GLU A 108 -16.73 -2.38 5.54
N ILE A 109 -17.41 -2.18 4.41
CA ILE A 109 -16.93 -1.31 3.34
C ILE A 109 -16.85 0.13 3.86
N GLY A 110 -15.69 0.77 3.69
CA GLY A 110 -15.50 2.18 4.01
C GLY A 110 -15.17 2.48 5.48
N ALA A 111 -15.03 1.47 6.35
CA ALA A 111 -14.69 1.66 7.78
C ALA A 111 -13.41 2.50 8.03
N PHE A 112 -12.54 2.60 7.01
CA PHE A 112 -11.27 3.32 7.04
C PHE A 112 -11.16 4.39 5.94
N ALA A 113 -12.27 4.79 5.30
CA ALA A 113 -12.25 5.73 4.17
C ALA A 113 -11.62 7.09 4.54
N GLU A 114 -11.89 7.58 5.76
CA GLU A 114 -11.34 8.83 6.30
C GLU A 114 -9.81 8.84 6.35
N PHE A 115 -9.17 7.67 6.37
CA PHE A 115 -7.72 7.59 6.39
C PHE A 115 -7.08 8.23 5.16
N LYS A 116 -7.80 8.29 4.03
CA LYS A 116 -7.33 8.94 2.80
C LYS A 116 -7.00 10.42 3.02
N GLU A 117 -7.87 11.15 3.72
CA GLU A 117 -7.67 12.58 4.02
C GLU A 117 -6.51 12.77 5.00
N ILE A 118 -6.35 11.83 5.93
CA ILE A 118 -5.31 11.84 6.97
C ILE A 118 -3.89 11.66 6.38
N ILE A 119 -3.75 11.01 5.21
CA ILE A 119 -2.46 10.73 4.57
C ILE A 119 -2.19 11.61 3.32
N GLY A 120 -3.10 12.51 2.96
CA GLY A 120 -3.05 13.32 1.75
C GLY A 120 -1.76 14.13 1.57
N ASP A 121 -1.21 14.68 2.66
CA ASP A 121 -0.01 15.53 2.61
C ASP A 121 1.28 14.78 2.20
N GLY A 122 1.32 13.45 2.31
CA GLY A 122 2.50 12.62 2.03
C GLY A 122 2.49 11.88 0.68
N LEU A 123 1.35 11.89 -0.03
CA LEU A 123 1.10 11.04 -1.20
C LEU A 123 1.21 11.80 -2.51
N ALA A 124 1.62 11.13 -3.59
CA ALA A 124 1.62 11.74 -4.93
C ALA A 124 0.22 12.29 -5.23
N ASP A 125 0.08 13.35 -6.01
CA ASP A 125 -1.22 13.73 -6.60
C ASP A 125 -1.21 13.48 -8.10
N LYS A 126 -2.40 13.29 -8.70
CA LYS A 126 -2.55 13.05 -10.15
C LYS A 126 -1.92 14.15 -10.99
N THR A 127 -1.83 15.36 -10.44
CA THR A 127 -1.22 16.52 -11.08
C THR A 127 0.29 16.37 -11.30
N ASP A 128 1.01 15.60 -10.48
CA ASP A 128 2.47 15.44 -10.62
C ASP A 128 2.88 14.58 -11.82
N GLU A 129 2.01 13.67 -12.29
CA GLU A 129 2.26 12.87 -13.51
C GLU A 129 1.86 13.63 -14.78
N PHE A 130 0.82 14.47 -14.73
CA PHE A 130 0.35 15.23 -15.90
C PHE A 130 1.40 16.23 -16.41
N TRP A 131 2.10 16.93 -15.51
CA TRP A 131 3.14 17.91 -15.90
C TRP A 131 4.42 17.30 -16.45
N LYS A 132 4.68 16.01 -16.19
CA LYS A 132 5.87 15.32 -16.72
C LYS A 132 5.67 14.76 -18.13
N GLY A 133 4.43 14.52 -18.55
CA GLY A 133 4.10 14.06 -19.91
C GLY A 133 3.86 15.16 -20.94
N SER A 134 3.84 16.43 -20.52
CA SER A 134 3.59 17.60 -21.38
C SER A 134 4.85 18.43 -21.68
N LEU A 135 6.03 17.90 -21.35
CA LEU A 135 7.35 18.51 -21.61
C LEU A 135 8.27 17.62 -22.47
N GLU A 136 7.72 16.56 -23.08
CA GLU A 136 8.40 15.79 -24.14
C GLU A 136 7.88 16.19 -25.52
#